data_AF-A0AA43F3M1-F1
#
_entry.id   AF-A0AA43F3M1-F1
#
_cell.length_a   1.000
_cell.length_b   1.000
_cell.length_c   1.000
_cell.angle_alpha   90.00
_cell.angle_beta   90.00
_cell.angle_gamma   90.00
#
_symmetry.space_group_name_H-M   'P 1'
#
loop_
_entity.id
_entity.type
_entity.pdbx_description
1 polymer ?
#
loop_
_entity_poly.entity_id
_entity_poly.type
_entity_poly.pdbx_seq_one_letter_code
_entity_poly.pdbx_strand_id
1 'polypeptide(L)'
;MSEPGVDLRERMAGERQAFALPLRALATRAVVTCEEHRSVADAVRIMQANDVGSVIIVDAEQRPCGIFTGRDLLPVAADGGLERRVSELMSRDLVSLPPHAFAYEAALEMTERRIRHILVTEGERLLGVVSERDLFALQRLGMGELTMEIRLADSVDTLSALAAQIRRLAALLVEQGTAPEPLTLFISVLNDRLTRRVIEVVRRRHDLNRIRWTWLAFGSEGRFEQTFSTDQDNGLLFAAPEDSAPEHGRAKLIPFAREVNEALDACGFPLCEGNIMASNPELCLSTEEWRAKMSAWLEVTSPQALLDAAICLDLRPIHGDEVLAAGLRDWISERVRGHAAFLRLLAQAATQSRPALGRFGALVTMDAPGAPHSVNLKANGARIFVDAARVLALASGARQTNTADRLRAFGEPRGQPPAQRGALIDAFYFIQGLRLRKQAAQPEARAGGRGAGEDLTNRIDPDRLNAFEQSCLKEAFRLARQLQERLALDFHL
;
A
#
# COMPACT_ATOMS: atom_id res chain seq x y z
N MET A 1 -30.24 -1.17 -24.42
CA MET A 1 -29.19 -0.17 -24.68
C MET A 1 -29.47 1.03 -23.79
N SER A 2 -28.95 1.01 -22.57
CA SER A 2 -29.01 2.13 -21.62
C SER A 2 -27.82 3.04 -21.89
N GLU A 3 -28.06 4.35 -22.01
CA GLU A 3 -27.04 5.34 -22.39
C GLU A 3 -25.87 5.39 -21.39
N PRO A 4 -24.60 5.48 -21.85
CA PRO A 4 -23.40 5.58 -21.00
C PRO A 4 -23.29 6.87 -20.15
N GLY A 5 -24.25 7.79 -20.26
CA GLY A 5 -24.21 9.12 -19.64
C GLY A 5 -24.93 9.25 -18.30
N VAL A 6 -25.69 8.24 -17.86
CA VAL A 6 -26.51 8.31 -16.62
C VAL A 6 -25.65 8.01 -15.37
N ASP A 7 -24.72 7.05 -15.45
CA ASP A 7 -23.83 6.63 -14.35
C ASP A 7 -22.79 7.71 -13.97
N LEU A 8 -22.29 8.48 -14.94
CA LEU A 8 -21.41 9.63 -14.65
C LEU A 8 -22.17 10.78 -13.99
N ARG A 9 -23.45 11.00 -14.34
CA ARG A 9 -24.28 12.06 -13.75
C ARG A 9 -24.72 11.74 -12.33
N GLU A 10 -25.02 10.47 -12.04
CA GLU A 10 -25.37 10.01 -10.69
C GLU A 10 -24.14 9.97 -9.76
N ARG A 11 -22.96 9.64 -10.28
CA ARG A 11 -21.69 9.75 -9.53
C ARG A 11 -21.22 11.19 -9.33
N MET A 12 -21.33 12.03 -10.35
CA MET A 12 -21.17 13.47 -10.18
C MET A 12 -22.22 14.01 -9.20
N ALA A 13 -23.41 13.43 -9.11
CA ALA A 13 -24.41 13.83 -8.12
C ALA A 13 -23.99 13.41 -6.69
N GLY A 14 -23.42 12.23 -6.48
CA GLY A 14 -22.88 11.77 -5.18
C GLY A 14 -21.63 12.53 -4.72
N GLU A 15 -20.68 12.80 -5.62
CA GLU A 15 -19.53 13.69 -5.35
C GLU A 15 -19.99 15.15 -5.14
N ARG A 16 -20.95 15.63 -5.94
CA ARG A 16 -21.62 16.92 -5.68
C ARG A 16 -22.33 16.91 -4.33
N GLN A 17 -22.88 15.80 -3.87
CA GLN A 17 -23.61 15.72 -2.59
C GLN A 17 -22.66 15.78 -1.39
N ALA A 18 -21.52 15.10 -1.46
CA ALA A 18 -20.49 15.14 -0.43
C ALA A 18 -19.84 16.53 -0.34
N PHE A 19 -19.52 17.14 -1.48
CA PHE A 19 -18.99 18.49 -1.52
C PHE A 19 -20.04 19.61 -1.35
N ALA A 20 -21.34 19.28 -1.38
CA ALA A 20 -22.45 20.16 -1.01
C ALA A 20 -22.81 20.09 0.49
N LEU A 21 -21.99 19.46 1.32
CA LEU A 21 -22.13 19.60 2.77
C LEU A 21 -21.70 21.01 3.20
N PRO A 22 -22.49 21.69 4.06
CA PRO A 22 -22.09 22.98 4.61
C PRO A 22 -20.92 22.80 5.58
N LEU A 23 -19.98 23.74 5.63
CA LEU A 23 -18.75 23.64 6.42
C LEU A 23 -19.01 23.44 7.92
N ARG A 24 -20.14 23.93 8.46
CA ARG A 24 -20.57 23.64 9.84
C ARG A 24 -20.71 22.15 10.16
N ALA A 25 -21.00 21.32 9.16
CA ALA A 25 -21.12 19.87 9.33
C ALA A 25 -19.74 19.17 9.37
N LEU A 26 -18.69 19.86 8.92
CA LEU A 26 -17.31 19.35 8.87
C LEU A 26 -16.49 19.87 10.04
N ALA A 27 -16.70 21.14 10.40
CA ALA A 27 -16.13 21.84 11.54
C ALA A 27 -16.75 21.40 12.90
N THR A 28 -16.73 20.10 13.18
CA THR A 28 -17.39 19.52 14.38
C THR A 28 -16.49 19.46 15.62
N ARG A 29 -15.17 19.61 15.44
CA ARG A 29 -14.20 19.60 16.53
C ARG A 29 -13.99 21.02 17.09
N ALA A 30 -13.79 21.09 18.41
CA ALA A 30 -13.37 22.34 19.04
C ALA A 30 -12.04 22.82 18.44
N VAL A 31 -11.95 24.11 18.13
CA VAL A 31 -10.74 24.67 17.53
C VAL A 31 -9.62 24.67 18.56
N VAL A 32 -8.49 24.09 18.17
CA VAL A 32 -7.26 24.14 18.96
C VAL A 32 -6.59 25.48 18.71
N THR A 33 -6.43 26.28 19.75
CA THR A 33 -5.83 27.61 19.70
C THR A 33 -4.55 27.73 20.52
N CYS A 34 -3.72 28.71 20.17
CA CYS A 34 -2.51 29.10 20.90
C CYS A 34 -2.40 30.62 20.91
N GLU A 35 -2.01 31.23 22.03
CA GLU A 35 -1.87 32.68 22.14
C GLU A 35 -0.58 33.15 21.42
N GLU A 36 -0.64 34.29 20.73
CA GLU A 36 0.43 34.77 19.84
C GLU A 36 1.80 34.98 20.53
N HIS A 37 1.80 35.25 21.84
CA HIS A 37 3.01 35.52 22.60
C HIS A 37 3.74 34.25 23.09
N ARG A 38 3.12 33.07 22.95
CA ARG A 38 3.70 31.78 23.37
C ARG A 38 4.82 31.34 22.44
N SER A 39 5.65 30.42 22.91
CA SER A 39 6.76 29.89 22.10
C SER A 39 6.27 28.89 21.05
N VAL A 40 7.11 28.64 20.03
CA VAL A 40 6.89 27.55 19.09
C VAL A 40 6.82 26.21 19.81
N ALA A 41 7.65 25.99 20.85
CA ALA A 41 7.60 24.78 21.66
C ALA A 41 6.24 24.59 22.37
N ASP A 42 5.63 25.67 22.87
CA ASP A 42 4.28 25.61 23.45
C ASP A 42 3.23 25.24 22.40
N ALA A 43 3.30 25.86 21.20
CA ALA A 43 2.39 25.56 20.10
C ALA A 43 2.47 24.09 19.67
N VAL A 44 3.69 23.54 19.56
CA VAL A 44 3.92 22.12 19.25
C VAL A 44 3.38 21.21 20.34
N ARG A 45 3.58 21.54 21.63
CA ARG A 45 3.01 20.77 22.75
C ARG A 45 1.48 20.76 22.71
N ILE A 46 0.84 21.89 22.40
CA ILE A 46 -0.61 22.00 22.22
C ILE A 46 -1.07 21.11 21.05
N MET A 47 -0.37 21.16 19.92
CA MET A 47 -0.67 20.34 18.75
C MET A 47 -0.58 18.83 19.07
N GLN A 48 0.48 18.40 19.76
CA GLN A 48 0.66 17.02 20.18
C GLN A 48 -0.41 16.55 21.17
N ALA A 49 -0.73 17.36 22.17
CA ALA A 49 -1.72 17.02 23.19
C ALA A 49 -3.14 16.84 22.62
N ASN A 50 -3.43 17.51 21.50
CA ASN A 50 -4.73 17.46 20.83
C ASN A 50 -4.74 16.60 19.55
N ASP A 51 -3.62 15.93 19.24
CA ASP A 51 -3.43 15.13 18.01
C ASP A 51 -3.81 15.89 16.72
N VAL A 52 -3.35 17.14 16.60
CA VAL A 52 -3.62 18.01 15.44
C VAL A 52 -2.35 18.46 14.71
N GLY A 53 -2.45 18.61 13.39
CA GLY A 53 -1.35 19.03 12.52
C GLY A 53 -1.20 20.55 12.33
N SER A 54 -2.10 21.32 12.92
CA SER A 54 -2.13 22.79 12.89
C SER A 54 -2.82 23.36 14.13
N VAL A 55 -2.49 24.61 14.46
CA VAL A 55 -3.10 25.38 15.56
C VAL A 55 -3.39 26.79 15.09
N ILE A 56 -4.55 27.33 15.49
CA ILE A 56 -4.92 28.72 15.20
C ILE A 56 -4.29 29.62 16.26
N ILE A 57 -3.59 30.65 15.81
CA ILE A 57 -2.98 31.64 16.69
C ILE A 57 -3.99 32.75 16.93
N VAL A 58 -4.18 33.10 18.21
CA VAL A 58 -5.13 34.12 18.65
C VAL A 58 -4.45 35.27 19.39
N ASP A 59 -5.04 36.46 19.28
CA ASP A 59 -4.63 37.65 20.02
C ASP A 59 -5.16 37.66 21.48
N ALA A 60 -4.90 38.74 22.22
CA ALA A 60 -5.36 38.92 23.59
C ALA A 60 -6.90 38.91 23.73
N GLU A 61 -7.61 39.30 22.68
CA GLU A 61 -9.08 39.30 22.59
C GLU A 61 -9.65 37.97 22.05
N GLN A 62 -8.83 36.92 21.93
CA GLN A 62 -9.18 35.60 21.39
C GLN A 62 -9.60 35.61 19.91
N ARG A 63 -9.22 36.64 19.14
CA ARG A 63 -9.48 36.71 17.71
C ARG A 63 -8.36 36.01 16.93
N PRO A 64 -8.67 35.24 15.88
CA PRO A 64 -7.67 34.56 15.07
C PRO A 64 -6.79 35.57 14.32
N CYS A 65 -5.49 35.54 14.58
CA CYS A 65 -4.49 36.44 14.00
C CYS A 65 -3.41 35.72 13.17
N GLY A 66 -3.36 34.39 13.24
CA GLY A 66 -2.56 33.58 12.32
C GLY A 66 -2.82 32.07 12.44
N ILE A 67 -2.12 31.27 11.65
CA ILE A 67 -2.11 29.81 11.71
C ILE A 67 -0.68 29.31 11.74
N PHE A 68 -0.41 28.33 12.59
CA PHE A 68 0.87 27.63 12.66
C PHE A 68 0.66 26.15 12.35
N THR A 69 1.45 25.59 11.44
CA THR A 69 1.32 24.22 10.96
C THR A 69 2.63 23.45 11.10
N GLY A 70 2.58 22.12 10.99
CA GLY A 70 3.79 21.29 10.98
C GLY A 70 4.79 21.65 9.86
N ARG A 71 4.35 22.31 8.78
CA ARG A 71 5.26 22.79 7.71
C ARG A 71 6.12 23.95 8.19
N ASP A 72 5.57 24.81 9.03
CA ASP A 72 6.22 26.00 9.57
C ASP A 72 7.25 25.62 10.67
N LEU A 73 7.03 24.47 11.32
CA LEU A 73 7.95 23.91 12.32
C LEU A 73 9.28 23.42 11.71
N LEU A 74 9.26 22.82 10.51
CA LEU A 74 10.43 22.18 9.91
C LEU A 74 11.67 23.08 9.80
N PRO A 75 11.58 24.32 9.24
CA PRO A 75 12.75 25.21 9.17
C PRO A 75 13.21 25.71 10.54
N VAL A 76 12.29 25.85 11.51
CA VAL A 76 12.56 26.38 12.86
C VAL A 76 13.22 25.33 13.76
N ALA A 77 12.86 24.05 13.59
CA ALA A 77 13.53 22.97 14.30
C ALA A 77 14.99 22.81 13.83
N ALA A 78 15.29 23.16 12.58
CA ALA A 78 16.63 23.06 12.00
C ALA A 78 17.61 24.15 12.47
N ASP A 79 17.10 25.33 12.88
CA ASP A 79 17.92 26.44 13.39
C ASP A 79 17.95 26.57 14.93
N GLY A 80 17.23 25.70 15.64
CA GLY A 80 17.13 25.71 17.10
C GLY A 80 16.17 26.77 17.67
N GLY A 81 15.34 27.39 16.84
CA GLY A 81 14.46 28.51 17.19
C GLY A 81 13.16 28.16 17.93
N LEU A 82 13.10 27.05 18.68
CA LEU A 82 11.88 26.60 19.35
C LEU A 82 11.37 27.53 20.46
N GLU A 83 12.28 28.35 21.02
CA GLU A 83 11.95 29.36 22.05
C GLU A 83 11.41 30.68 21.45
N ARG A 84 11.45 30.84 20.12
CA ARG A 84 10.91 32.03 19.45
C ARG A 84 9.40 32.09 19.60
N ARG A 85 8.85 33.31 19.54
CA ARG A 85 7.40 33.51 19.62
C ARG A 85 6.72 32.93 18.38
N VAL A 86 5.60 32.24 18.57
CA VAL A 86 4.83 31.67 17.46
C VAL A 86 4.32 32.76 16.50
N SER A 87 4.07 33.98 17.00
CA SER A 87 3.69 35.15 16.20
C SER A 87 4.71 35.58 15.13
N GLU A 88 5.97 35.20 15.29
CA GLU A 88 7.05 35.50 14.32
C GLU A 88 7.03 34.56 13.12
N LEU A 89 6.39 33.41 13.26
CA LEU A 89 6.51 32.28 12.34
C LEU A 89 5.16 31.80 11.80
N MET A 90 4.05 32.24 12.40
CA MET A 90 2.71 31.98 11.91
C MET A 90 2.45 32.61 10.54
N SER A 91 1.63 31.95 9.73
CA SER A 91 1.05 32.59 8.55
C SER A 91 -0.09 33.52 8.97
N ARG A 92 -0.06 34.76 8.48
CA ARG A 92 -1.09 35.79 8.75
C ARG A 92 -2.16 35.86 7.67
N ASP A 93 -1.95 35.19 6.54
CA ASP A 93 -2.93 35.14 5.44
C ASP A 93 -4.01 34.10 5.78
N LEU A 94 -4.92 34.50 6.67
CA LEU A 94 -6.03 33.68 7.13
C LEU A 94 -7.19 33.78 6.14
N VAL A 95 -7.53 32.66 5.52
CA VAL A 95 -8.70 32.54 4.65
C VAL A 95 -9.83 31.92 5.46
N SER A 96 -11.00 32.58 5.41
CA SER A 96 -12.18 32.13 6.11
C SER A 96 -13.40 32.07 5.20
N LEU A 97 -14.27 31.11 5.47
CA LEU A 97 -15.57 30.93 4.82
C LEU A 97 -16.68 30.84 5.87
N PRO A 98 -17.91 31.28 5.56
CA PRO A 98 -19.01 31.19 6.51
C PRO A 98 -19.46 29.74 6.76
N PRO A 99 -20.10 29.43 7.90
CA PRO A 99 -20.53 28.06 8.26
C PRO A 99 -21.54 27.43 7.29
N HIS A 100 -22.21 28.25 6.48
CA HIS A 100 -23.17 27.81 5.46
C HIS A 100 -22.54 27.64 4.07
N ALA A 101 -21.27 28.06 3.87
CA ALA A 101 -20.53 27.72 2.65
C ALA A 101 -20.35 26.21 2.55
N PHE A 102 -20.14 25.72 1.34
CA PHE A 102 -20.04 24.30 1.03
C PHE A 102 -18.60 23.81 0.98
N ALA A 103 -18.41 22.49 1.12
CA ALA A 103 -17.10 21.85 1.07
C ALA A 103 -16.36 22.09 -0.26
N TYR A 104 -17.06 22.19 -1.41
CA TYR A 104 -16.40 22.52 -2.69
C TYR A 104 -15.81 23.93 -2.69
N GLU A 105 -16.46 24.88 -2.01
CA GLU A 105 -15.98 26.26 -1.92
C GLU A 105 -14.68 26.30 -1.12
N ALA A 106 -14.62 25.55 -0.02
CA ALA A 106 -13.38 25.37 0.73
C ALA A 106 -12.27 24.69 -0.09
N ALA A 107 -12.60 23.66 -0.87
CA ALA A 107 -11.64 22.97 -1.74
C ALA A 107 -11.07 23.89 -2.83
N LEU A 108 -11.93 24.74 -3.42
CA LEU A 108 -11.54 25.70 -4.44
C LEU A 108 -10.61 26.76 -3.86
N GLU A 109 -10.98 27.37 -2.72
CA GLU A 109 -10.16 28.36 -2.02
C GLU A 109 -8.79 27.78 -1.60
N MET A 110 -8.76 26.54 -1.11
CA MET A 110 -7.51 25.82 -0.80
C MET A 110 -6.62 25.67 -2.04
N THR A 111 -7.22 25.32 -3.18
CA THR A 111 -6.50 25.11 -4.45
C THR A 111 -5.96 26.41 -5.03
N GLU A 112 -6.81 27.44 -5.15
CA GLU A 112 -6.46 28.72 -5.75
C GLU A 112 -5.36 29.45 -4.95
N ARG A 113 -5.45 29.39 -3.62
CA ARG A 113 -4.53 30.08 -2.71
C ARG A 113 -3.36 29.21 -2.25
N ARG A 114 -3.34 27.93 -2.64
CA ARG A 114 -2.33 26.93 -2.26
C ARG A 114 -2.19 26.77 -0.75
N ILE A 115 -3.31 26.79 -0.04
CA ILE A 115 -3.42 26.57 1.41
C ILE A 115 -4.13 25.25 1.69
N ARG A 116 -4.01 24.73 2.91
CA ARG A 116 -4.57 23.41 3.29
C ARG A 116 -5.60 23.47 4.42
N HIS A 117 -5.94 24.67 4.86
CA HIS A 117 -6.87 24.90 5.97
C HIS A 117 -7.72 26.12 5.65
N ILE A 118 -9.02 26.02 5.95
CA ILE A 118 -9.98 27.12 5.87
C ILE A 118 -10.58 27.31 7.26
N LEU A 119 -10.59 28.56 7.73
CA LEU A 119 -11.28 28.92 8.96
C LEU A 119 -12.78 28.99 8.67
N VAL A 120 -13.59 28.47 9.59
CA VAL A 120 -15.05 28.61 9.53
C VAL A 120 -15.45 29.67 10.52
N THR A 121 -15.92 30.82 10.03
CA THR A 121 -16.21 32.01 10.86
C THR A 121 -17.63 32.51 10.66
N GLU A 122 -18.25 33.04 11.72
CA GLU A 122 -19.50 33.78 11.66
C GLU A 122 -19.26 35.19 12.20
N GLY A 123 -19.03 36.14 11.30
CA GLY A 123 -18.47 37.45 11.67
C GLY A 123 -17.03 37.31 12.17
N GLU A 124 -16.73 37.92 13.32
CA GLU A 124 -15.41 37.82 13.98
C GLU A 124 -15.25 36.53 14.80
N ARG A 125 -16.31 35.73 14.94
CA ARG A 125 -16.29 34.52 15.76
C ARG A 125 -15.78 33.32 14.97
N LEU A 126 -14.72 32.70 15.46
CA LEU A 126 -14.20 31.43 14.96
C LEU A 126 -15.07 30.26 15.46
N LEU A 127 -15.65 29.52 14.52
CA LEU A 127 -16.47 28.34 14.80
C LEU A 127 -15.71 27.03 14.61
N GLY A 128 -14.73 27.01 13.71
CA GLY A 128 -14.06 25.78 13.31
C GLY A 128 -12.88 25.98 12.37
N VAL A 129 -12.18 24.88 12.09
CA VAL A 129 -11.20 24.80 11.01
C VAL A 129 -11.51 23.54 10.20
N VAL A 130 -11.55 23.67 8.88
CA VAL A 130 -11.66 22.54 7.95
C VAL A 130 -10.33 22.40 7.26
N SER A 131 -9.70 21.24 7.38
CA SER A 131 -8.47 20.91 6.68
C SER A 131 -8.76 20.19 5.36
N GLU A 132 -7.78 20.20 4.46
CA GLU A 132 -7.79 19.41 3.24
C GLU A 132 -8.09 17.92 3.53
N ARG A 133 -7.57 17.38 4.65
CA ARG A 133 -7.83 16.01 5.10
C ARG A 133 -9.30 15.78 5.47
N ASP A 134 -9.99 16.79 6.00
CA ASP A 134 -11.41 16.71 6.33
C ASP A 134 -12.28 16.72 5.07
N LEU A 135 -11.81 17.35 3.99
CA LEU A 135 -12.43 17.27 2.67
C LEU A 135 -12.17 15.91 2.02
N PHE A 136 -10.96 15.36 2.13
CA PHE A 136 -10.64 13.99 1.70
C PHE A 136 -11.43 12.92 2.46
N ALA A 137 -11.71 13.16 3.74
CA ALA A 137 -12.57 12.32 4.56
C ALA A 137 -13.99 12.15 3.98
N LEU A 138 -14.48 13.09 3.19
CA LEU A 138 -15.78 13.01 2.51
C LEU A 138 -15.78 12.03 1.33
N GLN A 139 -14.64 11.79 0.68
CA GLN A 139 -14.49 10.72 -0.30
C GLN A 139 -14.71 9.32 0.30
N ARG A 140 -14.55 9.16 1.63
CA ARG A 140 -14.83 7.89 2.32
C ARG A 140 -16.31 7.49 2.27
N LEU A 141 -17.23 8.41 1.94
CA LEU A 141 -18.62 8.06 1.69
C LEU A 141 -18.77 7.14 0.45
N GLY A 142 -17.98 7.35 -0.61
CA GLY A 142 -17.93 6.47 -1.78
C GLY A 142 -17.20 5.13 -1.51
N MET A 143 -16.31 5.07 -0.52
CA MET A 143 -15.66 3.81 -0.11
C MET A 143 -16.60 2.83 0.60
N GLY A 144 -17.54 3.37 1.39
CA GLY A 144 -18.58 2.58 2.04
C GLY A 144 -19.51 1.92 1.01
N GLU A 145 -19.93 2.70 0.01
CA GLU A 145 -20.74 2.23 -1.11
C GLU A 145 -20.02 1.15 -1.91
N LEU A 146 -18.78 1.39 -2.37
CA LEU A 146 -18.01 0.41 -3.13
C LEU A 146 -17.81 -0.91 -2.36
N THR A 147 -17.52 -0.82 -1.06
CA THR A 147 -17.38 -2.01 -0.20
C THR A 147 -18.70 -2.79 -0.09
N MET A 148 -19.83 -2.09 0.00
CA MET A 148 -21.16 -2.70 0.05
C MET A 148 -21.56 -3.31 -1.30
N GLU A 149 -21.28 -2.65 -2.41
CA GLU A 149 -21.52 -3.16 -3.76
C GLU A 149 -20.74 -4.45 -4.00
N ILE A 150 -19.45 -4.49 -3.63
CA ILE A 150 -18.64 -5.74 -3.69
C ILE A 150 -19.30 -6.84 -2.86
N ARG A 151 -19.74 -6.55 -1.63
CA ARG A 151 -20.38 -7.55 -0.78
C ARG A 151 -21.69 -8.10 -1.38
N LEU A 152 -22.46 -7.25 -2.05
CA LEU A 152 -23.79 -7.60 -2.59
C LEU A 152 -23.72 -8.22 -4.00
N ALA A 153 -22.69 -7.93 -4.78
CA ALA A 153 -22.52 -8.42 -6.15
C ALA A 153 -22.72 -9.93 -6.26
N ASP A 154 -23.50 -10.41 -7.22
CA ASP A 154 -23.87 -11.82 -7.36
C ASP A 154 -23.35 -12.47 -8.65
N SER A 155 -22.62 -11.71 -9.47
CA SER A 155 -22.05 -12.15 -10.74
C SER A 155 -20.59 -11.68 -10.91
N VAL A 156 -19.84 -12.41 -11.73
CA VAL A 156 -18.46 -12.05 -12.10
C VAL A 156 -18.43 -10.77 -12.95
N ASP A 157 -19.45 -10.54 -13.80
CA ASP A 157 -19.54 -9.33 -14.61
C ASP A 157 -19.66 -8.07 -13.75
N THR A 158 -20.51 -8.11 -12.71
CA THR A 158 -20.61 -7.01 -11.74
C THR A 158 -19.29 -6.81 -11.00
N LEU A 159 -18.63 -7.89 -10.58
CA LEU A 159 -17.33 -7.81 -9.89
C LEU A 159 -16.23 -7.25 -10.81
N SER A 160 -16.25 -7.56 -12.09
CA SER A 160 -15.32 -6.98 -13.07
C SER A 160 -15.49 -5.48 -13.22
N ALA A 161 -16.75 -5.00 -13.28
CA ALA A 161 -17.04 -3.56 -13.30
C ALA A 161 -16.56 -2.86 -12.01
N LEU A 162 -16.73 -3.50 -10.85
CA LEU A 162 -16.27 -2.99 -9.56
C LEU A 162 -14.73 -3.00 -9.47
N ALA A 163 -14.04 -4.01 -10.02
CA ALA A 163 -12.58 -4.04 -10.11
C ALA A 163 -12.05 -2.84 -10.89
N ALA A 164 -12.66 -2.54 -12.03
CA ALA A 164 -12.32 -1.37 -12.83
C ALA A 164 -12.59 -0.06 -12.07
N GLN A 165 -13.62 -0.02 -11.22
CA GLN A 165 -13.91 1.14 -10.36
C GLN A 165 -12.87 1.31 -9.25
N ILE A 166 -12.40 0.24 -8.62
CA ILE A 166 -11.29 0.27 -7.66
C ILE A 166 -10.06 0.91 -8.32
N ARG A 167 -9.69 0.46 -9.53
CA ARG A 167 -8.56 1.01 -10.29
C ARG A 167 -8.76 2.49 -10.63
N ARG A 168 -9.95 2.91 -11.05
CA ARG A 168 -10.26 4.33 -11.31
C ARG A 168 -10.10 5.18 -10.04
N LEU A 169 -10.66 4.73 -8.92
CA LEU A 169 -10.55 5.44 -7.65
C LEU A 169 -9.09 5.52 -7.17
N ALA A 170 -8.33 4.44 -7.27
CA ALA A 170 -6.91 4.45 -6.96
C ALA A 170 -6.13 5.45 -7.84
N ALA A 171 -6.45 5.56 -9.14
CA ALA A 171 -5.81 6.52 -10.04
C ALA A 171 -6.11 7.97 -9.64
N LEU A 172 -7.34 8.27 -9.23
CA LEU A 172 -7.71 9.60 -8.70
C LEU A 172 -6.92 9.93 -7.42
N LEU A 173 -6.80 8.96 -6.50
CA LEU A 173 -6.03 9.15 -5.26
C LEU A 173 -4.54 9.39 -5.53
N VAL A 174 -3.98 8.78 -6.57
CA VAL A 174 -2.61 9.06 -7.04
C VAL A 174 -2.50 10.50 -7.58
N GLU A 175 -3.44 10.92 -8.42
CA GLU A 175 -3.47 12.28 -8.98
C GLU A 175 -3.62 13.35 -7.89
N GLN A 176 -4.32 13.02 -6.80
CA GLN A 176 -4.48 13.86 -5.61
C GLN A 176 -3.27 13.85 -4.67
N GLY A 177 -2.20 13.11 -4.98
CA GLY A 177 -0.98 13.09 -4.17
C GLY A 177 -1.10 12.29 -2.87
N THR A 178 -2.03 11.32 -2.79
CA THR A 178 -2.14 10.42 -1.64
C THR A 178 -0.82 9.70 -1.40
N ALA A 179 -0.43 9.60 -0.12
CA ALA A 179 0.81 8.91 0.26
C ALA A 179 0.80 7.44 -0.20
N PRO A 180 1.93 6.88 -0.67
CA PRO A 180 1.96 5.52 -1.24
C PRO A 180 1.56 4.42 -0.26
N GLU A 181 1.92 4.55 1.02
CA GLU A 181 1.59 3.55 2.07
C GLU A 181 0.08 3.31 2.23
N PRO A 182 -0.75 4.33 2.58
CA PRO A 182 -2.19 4.13 2.71
C PRO A 182 -2.84 3.76 1.37
N LEU A 183 -2.27 4.19 0.23
CA LEU A 183 -2.80 3.86 -1.09
C LEU A 183 -2.59 2.38 -1.46
N THR A 184 -1.41 1.80 -1.25
CA THR A 184 -1.20 0.36 -1.51
C THR A 184 -2.07 -0.50 -0.59
N LEU A 185 -2.21 -0.10 0.68
CA LEU A 185 -3.09 -0.78 1.62
C LEU A 185 -4.56 -0.71 1.16
N PHE A 186 -5.00 0.47 0.70
CA PHE A 186 -6.34 0.66 0.15
C PHE A 186 -6.62 -0.26 -1.05
N ILE A 187 -5.69 -0.30 -2.02
CA ILE A 187 -5.81 -1.17 -3.21
C ILE A 187 -5.91 -2.62 -2.77
N SER A 188 -4.98 -3.09 -1.93
CA SER A 188 -4.96 -4.49 -1.49
C SER A 188 -6.21 -4.88 -0.70
N VAL A 189 -6.71 -4.04 0.20
CA VAL A 189 -7.92 -4.36 0.99
C VAL A 189 -9.16 -4.47 0.12
N LEU A 190 -9.32 -3.60 -0.88
CA LEU A 190 -10.45 -3.68 -1.80
C LEU A 190 -10.33 -4.88 -2.76
N ASN A 191 -9.14 -5.14 -3.29
CA ASN A 191 -8.89 -6.32 -4.10
C ASN A 191 -9.16 -7.61 -3.31
N ASP A 192 -8.70 -7.71 -2.06
CA ASP A 192 -9.00 -8.82 -1.16
C ASP A 192 -10.51 -9.08 -1.00
N ARG A 193 -11.30 -8.02 -0.81
CA ARG A 193 -12.77 -8.13 -0.68
C ARG A 193 -13.40 -8.60 -1.98
N LEU A 194 -12.91 -8.10 -3.10
CA LEU A 194 -13.34 -8.53 -4.42
C LEU A 194 -12.98 -10.00 -4.65
N THR A 195 -11.75 -10.43 -4.36
CA THR A 195 -11.30 -11.82 -4.45
C THR A 195 -12.16 -12.74 -3.59
N ARG A 196 -12.42 -12.37 -2.32
CA ARG A 196 -13.35 -13.11 -1.44
C ARG A 196 -14.72 -13.25 -2.08
N ARG A 197 -15.24 -12.19 -2.70
CA ARG A 197 -16.55 -12.25 -3.32
C ARG A 197 -16.57 -13.10 -4.59
N VAL A 198 -15.55 -13.00 -5.44
CA VAL A 198 -15.39 -13.87 -6.62
C VAL A 198 -15.41 -15.33 -6.17
N ILE A 199 -14.64 -15.66 -5.13
CA ILE A 199 -14.61 -16.99 -4.52
C ILE A 199 -16.02 -17.43 -4.08
N GLU A 200 -16.77 -16.57 -3.37
CA GLU A 200 -18.14 -16.89 -2.92
C GLU A 200 -19.13 -17.10 -4.07
N VAL A 201 -19.06 -16.28 -5.12
CA VAL A 201 -19.93 -16.36 -6.30
C VAL A 201 -19.67 -17.65 -7.05
N VAL A 202 -18.40 -17.97 -7.32
CA VAL A 202 -17.99 -19.19 -8.03
C VAL A 202 -18.33 -20.43 -7.18
N ARG A 203 -18.07 -20.39 -5.87
CA ARG A 203 -18.32 -21.52 -4.95
C ARG A 203 -19.75 -22.05 -5.01
N ARG A 204 -20.76 -21.22 -5.32
CA ARG A 204 -22.16 -21.64 -5.43
C ARG A 204 -22.39 -22.74 -6.49
N ARG A 205 -21.47 -22.89 -7.43
CA ARG A 205 -21.53 -23.87 -8.54
C ARG A 205 -20.74 -25.14 -8.24
N HIS A 206 -20.02 -25.19 -7.11
CA HIS A 206 -19.13 -26.29 -6.74
C HIS A 206 -19.52 -26.93 -5.41
N ASP A 207 -19.63 -28.26 -5.38
CA ASP A 207 -19.88 -29.00 -4.15
C ASP A 207 -18.56 -29.29 -3.41
N LEU A 208 -18.17 -28.34 -2.57
CA LEU A 208 -17.01 -28.44 -1.68
C LEU A 208 -17.42 -28.78 -0.24
N ASN A 209 -18.65 -29.29 -0.05
CA ASN A 209 -19.12 -29.66 1.27
C ASN A 209 -18.21 -30.72 1.88
N ARG A 210 -17.95 -30.62 3.18
CA ARG A 210 -17.08 -31.52 3.96
C ARG A 210 -15.58 -31.43 3.65
N ILE A 211 -15.14 -30.55 2.74
CA ILE A 211 -13.71 -30.25 2.56
C ILE A 211 -13.42 -28.94 3.29
N ARG A 212 -12.55 -29.00 4.30
CA ARG A 212 -11.99 -27.78 4.90
C ARG A 212 -10.85 -27.31 4.02
N TRP A 213 -10.91 -26.06 3.56
CA TRP A 213 -9.91 -25.47 2.69
C TRP A 213 -9.78 -23.98 2.96
N THR A 214 -8.66 -23.41 2.53
CA THR A 214 -8.41 -21.97 2.57
C THR A 214 -7.66 -21.53 1.31
N TRP A 215 -8.12 -20.44 0.71
CA TRP A 215 -7.44 -19.71 -0.35
C TRP A 215 -6.33 -18.88 0.27
N LEU A 216 -5.13 -19.03 -0.28
CA LEU A 216 -3.92 -18.34 0.13
C LEU A 216 -3.53 -17.33 -0.94
N ALA A 217 -3.13 -16.14 -0.51
CA ALA A 217 -2.42 -15.17 -1.32
C ALA A 217 -0.92 -15.23 -1.01
N PHE A 218 -0.10 -15.02 -2.02
CA PHE A 218 1.35 -14.91 -1.95
C PHE A 218 1.79 -13.56 -2.54
N GLY A 219 3.11 -13.33 -2.57
CA GLY A 219 3.65 -12.16 -3.27
C GLY A 219 3.06 -10.83 -2.77
N SER A 220 2.80 -9.90 -3.70
CA SER A 220 2.34 -8.55 -3.33
C SER A 220 0.94 -8.54 -2.69
N GLU A 221 0.07 -9.48 -3.05
CA GLU A 221 -1.24 -9.68 -2.41
C GLU A 221 -1.05 -10.14 -0.96
N GLY A 222 -0.19 -11.14 -0.72
CA GLY A 222 0.16 -11.62 0.61
C GLY A 222 0.75 -10.55 1.54
N ARG A 223 1.42 -9.54 0.98
CA ARG A 223 2.06 -8.43 1.72
C ARG A 223 1.22 -7.16 1.87
N PHE A 224 0.00 -7.10 1.30
CA PHE A 224 -0.79 -5.86 1.21
C PHE A 224 -0.06 -4.72 0.47
N GLU A 225 0.62 -5.05 -0.63
CA GLU A 225 1.46 -4.13 -1.41
C GLU A 225 1.05 -4.07 -2.88
N GLN A 226 -0.18 -4.45 -3.20
CA GLN A 226 -0.65 -4.47 -4.59
C GLN A 226 -0.70 -3.05 -5.15
N THR A 227 -0.42 -2.98 -6.45
CA THR A 227 -0.49 -1.75 -7.26
C THR A 227 -1.54 -1.92 -8.36
N PHE A 228 -1.53 -1.11 -9.43
CA PHE A 228 -2.49 -1.26 -10.53
C PHE A 228 -2.19 -2.49 -11.40
N SER A 229 -0.90 -2.72 -11.63
CA SER A 229 -0.40 -3.89 -12.35
C SER A 229 -0.02 -4.96 -11.33
N THR A 230 -0.89 -5.95 -11.14
CA THR A 230 -0.67 -7.13 -10.30
C THR A 230 -1.22 -8.34 -11.05
N ASP A 231 -0.43 -9.40 -11.13
CA ASP A 231 -0.89 -10.72 -11.52
C ASP A 231 -1.43 -11.48 -10.30
N GLN A 232 -1.85 -12.72 -10.55
CA GLN A 232 -2.39 -13.63 -9.56
C GLN A 232 -1.30 -14.48 -8.90
N ASP A 233 -1.06 -14.27 -7.61
CA ASP A 233 -0.14 -15.08 -6.80
C ASP A 233 -0.95 -15.79 -5.70
N ASN A 234 -1.47 -16.99 -5.98
CA ASN A 234 -2.36 -17.69 -5.04
C ASN A 234 -2.21 -19.21 -5.01
N GLY A 235 -2.77 -19.82 -3.96
CA GLY A 235 -2.74 -21.26 -3.71
C GLY A 235 -3.94 -21.73 -2.88
N LEU A 236 -4.09 -23.05 -2.76
CA LEU A 236 -5.07 -23.69 -1.90
C LEU A 236 -4.38 -24.58 -0.88
N LEU A 237 -4.82 -24.47 0.36
CA LEU A 237 -4.48 -25.36 1.46
C LEU A 237 -5.77 -26.06 1.91
N PHE A 238 -5.76 -27.38 2.03
CA PHE A 238 -6.91 -28.14 2.51
C PHE A 238 -6.54 -29.20 3.55
N ALA A 239 -7.54 -29.62 4.33
CA ALA A 239 -7.42 -30.79 5.19
C ALA A 239 -7.93 -32.02 4.43
N ALA A 240 -7.06 -33.00 4.23
CA ALA A 240 -7.49 -34.31 3.74
C ALA A 240 -8.25 -35.04 4.86
N PRO A 241 -9.46 -35.59 4.60
CA PRO A 241 -10.10 -36.48 5.55
C PRO A 241 -9.19 -37.67 5.90
N GLU A 242 -9.16 -38.09 7.17
CA GLU A 242 -8.24 -39.13 7.69
C GLU A 242 -8.30 -40.44 6.89
N ASP A 243 -9.48 -40.80 6.38
CA ASP A 243 -9.71 -42.05 5.62
C ASP A 243 -9.71 -41.86 4.08
N SER A 244 -9.23 -40.72 3.56
CA SER A 244 -9.27 -40.45 2.12
C SER A 244 -7.95 -39.91 1.58
N ALA A 245 -7.54 -40.41 0.41
CA ALA A 245 -6.34 -39.93 -0.27
C ALA A 245 -6.50 -38.44 -0.66
N PRO A 246 -5.50 -37.55 -0.40
CA PRO A 246 -5.56 -36.11 -0.70
C PRO A 246 -6.00 -35.78 -2.14
N GLU A 247 -5.71 -36.67 -3.08
CA GLU A 247 -6.08 -36.59 -4.49
C GLU A 247 -7.59 -36.44 -4.69
N HIS A 248 -8.43 -37.05 -3.83
CA HIS A 248 -9.89 -36.93 -3.93
C HIS A 248 -10.36 -35.51 -3.59
N GLY A 249 -9.78 -34.89 -2.56
CA GLY A 249 -10.08 -33.50 -2.21
C GLY A 249 -9.60 -32.54 -3.29
N ARG A 250 -8.36 -32.74 -3.76
CA ARG A 250 -7.75 -31.98 -4.85
C ARG A 250 -8.56 -32.06 -6.15
N ALA A 251 -9.05 -33.24 -6.52
CA ALA A 251 -9.85 -33.43 -7.74
C ALA A 251 -11.12 -32.58 -7.77
N LYS A 252 -11.70 -32.26 -6.60
CA LYS A 252 -12.83 -31.33 -6.46
C LYS A 252 -12.41 -29.87 -6.40
N LEU A 253 -11.26 -29.58 -5.78
CA LEU A 253 -10.77 -28.22 -5.59
C LEU A 253 -10.18 -27.60 -6.86
N ILE A 254 -9.52 -28.38 -7.73
CA ILE A 254 -8.87 -27.86 -8.94
C ILE A 254 -9.85 -27.23 -9.94
N PRO A 255 -10.99 -27.86 -10.29
CA PRO A 255 -12.00 -27.23 -11.16
C PRO A 255 -12.54 -25.92 -10.57
N PHE A 256 -12.82 -25.92 -9.26
CA PHE A 256 -13.24 -24.72 -8.53
C PHE A 256 -12.18 -23.61 -8.60
N ALA A 257 -10.92 -23.95 -8.30
CA ALA A 257 -9.82 -23.00 -8.30
C ALA A 257 -9.60 -22.38 -9.68
N ARG A 258 -9.67 -23.20 -10.74
CA ARG A 258 -9.58 -22.75 -12.12
C ARG A 258 -10.65 -21.72 -12.45
N GLU A 259 -11.91 -22.00 -12.11
CA GLU A 259 -13.01 -21.06 -12.37
C GLU A 259 -12.84 -19.75 -11.56
N VAL A 260 -12.31 -19.81 -10.33
CA VAL A 260 -11.95 -18.61 -9.55
C VAL A 260 -10.82 -17.83 -10.24
N ASN A 261 -9.75 -18.49 -10.67
CA ASN A 261 -8.62 -17.84 -11.34
C ASN A 261 -9.05 -17.20 -12.68
N GLU A 262 -9.91 -17.84 -13.45
CA GLU A 262 -10.51 -17.30 -14.68
C GLU A 262 -11.43 -16.11 -14.40
N ALA A 263 -12.23 -16.17 -13.32
CA ALA A 263 -13.07 -15.05 -12.91
C ALA A 263 -12.24 -13.84 -12.42
N LEU A 264 -11.10 -14.07 -11.77
CA LEU A 264 -10.14 -13.02 -11.42
C LEU A 264 -9.47 -12.41 -12.67
N ASP A 265 -9.12 -13.23 -13.68
CA ASP A 265 -8.62 -12.75 -14.98
C ASP A 265 -9.66 -11.83 -15.64
N ALA A 266 -10.94 -12.21 -15.61
CA ALA A 266 -12.05 -11.39 -16.09
C ALA A 266 -12.25 -10.08 -15.29
N CYS A 267 -11.85 -10.04 -14.01
CA CYS A 267 -11.84 -8.82 -13.19
C CYS A 267 -10.59 -7.94 -13.43
N GLY A 268 -9.68 -8.40 -14.28
CA GLY A 268 -8.45 -7.70 -14.63
C GLY A 268 -7.28 -7.98 -13.69
N PHE A 269 -7.24 -9.18 -13.10
CA PHE A 269 -6.07 -9.74 -12.44
C PHE A 269 -5.49 -10.83 -13.35
N PRO A 270 -4.53 -10.51 -14.24
CA PRO A 270 -4.05 -11.46 -15.24
C PRO A 270 -3.56 -12.77 -14.63
N LEU A 271 -3.80 -13.88 -15.33
CA LEU A 271 -3.19 -15.17 -14.99
C LEU A 271 -1.65 -15.04 -14.91
N CYS A 272 -1.04 -15.61 -13.87
CA CYS A 272 0.40 -15.51 -13.67
C CYS A 272 1.17 -16.37 -14.69
N GLU A 273 2.15 -15.76 -15.36
CA GLU A 273 3.03 -16.45 -16.32
C GLU A 273 3.88 -17.54 -15.64
N GLY A 274 4.21 -17.35 -14.35
CA GLY A 274 4.90 -18.33 -13.52
C GLY A 274 4.02 -19.48 -13.01
N ASN A 275 2.72 -19.49 -13.35
CA ASN A 275 1.75 -20.49 -12.90
C ASN A 275 1.65 -20.62 -11.37
N ILE A 276 1.82 -19.51 -10.65
CA ILE A 276 1.66 -19.41 -9.19
C ILE A 276 0.18 -19.19 -8.85
N MET A 277 -0.65 -20.20 -9.13
CA MET A 277 -2.10 -20.11 -8.99
C MET A 277 -2.68 -21.35 -8.31
N ALA A 278 -3.81 -21.18 -7.62
CA ALA A 278 -4.54 -22.25 -6.95
C ALA A 278 -5.03 -23.35 -7.90
N SER A 279 -5.23 -23.04 -9.18
CA SER A 279 -5.52 -24.04 -10.21
C SER A 279 -4.34 -24.95 -10.56
N ASN A 280 -3.12 -24.62 -10.14
CA ASN A 280 -1.94 -25.45 -10.30
C ASN A 280 -1.96 -26.56 -9.22
N PRO A 281 -1.93 -27.86 -9.60
CA PRO A 281 -1.86 -28.95 -8.64
C PRO A 281 -0.69 -28.83 -7.66
N GLU A 282 0.44 -28.24 -8.08
CA GLU A 282 1.60 -27.99 -7.23
C GLU A 282 1.35 -26.97 -6.10
N LEU A 283 0.23 -26.25 -6.14
CA LEU A 283 -0.16 -25.19 -5.19
C LEU A 283 -1.56 -25.41 -4.58
N CYS A 284 -2.23 -26.52 -4.91
CA CYS A 284 -3.49 -26.94 -4.30
C CYS A 284 -3.26 -28.15 -3.39
N LEU A 285 -2.57 -27.96 -2.28
CA LEU A 285 -2.00 -29.06 -1.49
C LEU A 285 -2.74 -29.25 -0.15
N SER A 286 -2.71 -30.48 0.36
CA SER A 286 -3.08 -30.77 1.74
C SER A 286 -2.08 -30.16 2.72
N THR A 287 -2.41 -30.17 4.01
CA THR A 287 -1.52 -29.64 5.06
C THR A 287 -0.18 -30.37 5.09
N GLU A 288 -0.21 -31.69 4.97
CA GLU A 288 0.96 -32.57 4.97
C GLU A 288 1.82 -32.33 3.74
N GLU A 289 1.21 -32.20 2.57
CA GLU A 289 1.92 -31.93 1.31
C GLU A 289 2.55 -30.52 1.31
N TRP A 290 1.86 -29.51 1.83
CA TRP A 290 2.46 -28.18 2.02
C TRP A 290 3.68 -28.23 2.94
N ARG A 291 3.59 -28.95 4.07
CA ARG A 291 4.73 -29.14 4.99
C ARG A 291 5.88 -29.88 4.32
N ALA A 292 5.60 -30.92 3.55
CA ALA A 292 6.61 -31.66 2.81
C ALA A 292 7.30 -30.79 1.75
N LYS A 293 6.51 -30.02 0.98
CA LYS A 293 7.01 -29.10 -0.04
C LYS A 293 7.90 -28.01 0.55
N MET A 294 7.44 -27.38 1.63
CA MET A 294 8.23 -26.39 2.36
C MET A 294 9.53 -27.00 2.91
N SER A 295 9.47 -28.21 3.49
CA SER A 295 10.68 -28.91 3.97
C SER A 295 11.68 -29.15 2.83
N ALA A 296 11.20 -29.61 1.67
CA ALA A 296 12.05 -29.84 0.52
C ALA A 296 12.75 -28.55 0.05
N TRP A 297 12.06 -27.41 0.04
CA TRP A 297 12.69 -26.13 -0.28
C TRP A 297 13.72 -25.65 0.75
N LEU A 298 13.58 -26.02 2.02
CA LEU A 298 14.58 -25.71 3.05
C LEU A 298 15.87 -26.53 2.90
N GLU A 299 15.77 -27.72 2.31
CA GLU A 299 16.91 -28.64 2.08
C GLU A 299 17.60 -28.41 0.73
N VAL A 300 16.89 -27.87 -0.27
CA VAL A 300 17.39 -27.69 -1.64
C VAL A 300 18.01 -26.30 -1.83
N THR A 301 19.12 -26.25 -2.58
CA THR A 301 19.92 -25.02 -2.80
C THR A 301 19.77 -24.41 -4.21
N SER A 302 18.81 -24.89 -5.01
CA SER A 302 18.65 -24.40 -6.38
C SER A 302 18.03 -22.99 -6.41
N PRO A 303 18.42 -22.13 -7.36
CA PRO A 303 17.87 -20.78 -7.48
C PRO A 303 16.34 -20.75 -7.63
N GLN A 304 15.77 -21.70 -8.37
CA GLN A 304 14.32 -21.79 -8.55
C GLN A 304 13.59 -22.16 -7.25
N ALA A 305 14.11 -23.12 -6.48
CA ALA A 305 13.52 -23.49 -5.20
C ALA A 305 13.52 -22.32 -4.20
N LEU A 306 14.59 -21.52 -4.18
CA LEU A 306 14.67 -20.31 -3.35
C LEU A 306 13.64 -19.25 -3.77
N LEU A 307 13.44 -19.07 -5.09
CA LEU A 307 12.45 -18.15 -5.62
C LEU A 307 11.02 -18.59 -5.25
N ASP A 308 10.68 -19.84 -5.51
CA ASP A 308 9.36 -20.42 -5.22
C ASP A 308 9.05 -20.35 -3.71
N ALA A 309 10.03 -20.68 -2.88
CA ALA A 309 9.92 -20.56 -1.44
C ALA A 309 9.73 -19.10 -1.00
N ALA A 310 10.50 -18.15 -1.55
CA ALA A 310 10.39 -16.73 -1.20
C ALA A 310 8.98 -16.17 -1.48
N ILE A 311 8.36 -16.59 -2.58
CA ILE A 311 6.98 -16.22 -2.92
C ILE A 311 6.02 -16.80 -1.88
N CYS A 312 6.12 -18.09 -1.58
CA CYS A 312 5.22 -18.77 -0.63
C CYS A 312 5.42 -18.33 0.83
N LEU A 313 6.59 -17.82 1.19
CA LEU A 313 6.89 -17.28 2.53
C LEU A 313 6.13 -15.98 2.84
N ASP A 314 5.50 -15.36 1.85
CA ASP A 314 4.57 -14.25 2.04
C ASP A 314 3.11 -14.71 2.22
N LEU A 315 2.86 -15.99 2.56
CA LEU A 315 1.48 -16.49 2.60
C LEU A 315 0.58 -15.76 3.58
N ARG A 316 -0.64 -15.47 3.10
CA ARG A 316 -1.72 -14.89 3.87
C ARG A 316 -3.07 -15.50 3.48
N PRO A 317 -3.93 -15.90 4.42
CA PRO A 317 -5.27 -16.38 4.08
C PRO A 317 -6.15 -15.24 3.54
N ILE A 318 -6.90 -15.53 2.48
CA ILE A 318 -7.91 -14.63 1.91
C ILE A 318 -9.33 -15.08 2.29
N HIS A 319 -9.66 -16.36 2.05
CA HIS A 319 -10.99 -16.90 2.28
C HIS A 319 -10.94 -18.38 2.64
N GLY A 320 -11.83 -18.84 3.52
CA GLY A 320 -11.93 -20.23 3.94
C GLY A 320 -11.49 -20.42 5.39
N ASP A 321 -10.88 -21.55 5.68
CA ASP A 321 -10.49 -21.96 7.02
C ASP A 321 -9.16 -21.32 7.46
N GLU A 322 -9.26 -20.21 8.18
CA GLU A 322 -8.09 -19.47 8.68
C GLU A 322 -7.23 -20.27 9.67
N VAL A 323 -7.80 -21.28 10.35
CA VAL A 323 -7.06 -22.12 11.31
C VAL A 323 -6.03 -22.99 10.58
N LEU A 324 -6.37 -23.49 9.38
CA LEU A 324 -5.42 -24.22 8.54
C LEU A 324 -4.23 -23.34 8.15
N ALA A 325 -4.50 -22.13 7.66
CA ALA A 325 -3.46 -21.19 7.26
C ALA A 325 -2.58 -20.77 8.45
N ALA A 326 -3.18 -20.48 9.60
CA ALA A 326 -2.45 -20.16 10.82
C ALA A 326 -1.54 -21.31 11.24
N GLY A 327 -2.05 -22.55 11.27
CA GLY A 327 -1.28 -23.74 11.62
C GLY A 327 -0.09 -23.98 10.66
N LEU A 328 -0.27 -23.75 9.36
CA LEU A 328 0.82 -23.84 8.39
C LEU A 328 1.87 -22.74 8.61
N ARG A 329 1.44 -21.48 8.82
CA ARG A 329 2.34 -20.35 9.08
C ARG A 329 3.20 -20.57 10.32
N ASP A 330 2.59 -21.04 11.41
CA ASP A 330 3.27 -21.33 12.66
C ASP A 330 4.37 -22.39 12.47
N TRP A 331 4.02 -23.47 11.78
CA TRP A 331 4.95 -24.53 11.45
C TRP A 331 6.09 -24.04 10.54
N ILE A 332 5.79 -23.23 9.51
CA ILE A 332 6.82 -22.66 8.62
C ILE A 332 7.77 -21.75 9.41
N SER A 333 7.25 -20.83 10.22
CA SER A 333 8.07 -19.90 11.00
C SER A 333 9.00 -20.61 11.98
N GLU A 334 8.52 -21.66 12.64
CA GLU A 334 9.35 -22.49 13.53
C GLU A 334 10.46 -23.21 12.76
N ARG A 335 10.12 -23.80 11.61
CA ARG A 335 11.07 -24.54 10.77
C ARG A 335 12.14 -23.62 10.18
N VAL A 336 11.76 -22.52 9.53
CA VAL A 336 12.70 -21.60 8.87
C VAL A 336 13.74 -21.06 9.87
N ARG A 337 13.33 -20.74 11.10
CA ARG A 337 14.24 -20.27 12.16
C ARG A 337 15.36 -21.28 12.47
N GLY A 338 15.08 -22.58 12.34
CA GLY A 338 16.06 -23.65 12.56
C GLY A 338 17.03 -23.88 11.39
N HIS A 339 16.83 -23.28 10.21
CA HIS A 339 17.61 -23.56 9.00
C HIS A 339 18.50 -22.37 8.61
N ALA A 340 19.59 -22.17 9.36
CA ALA A 340 20.54 -21.08 9.11
C ALA A 340 21.14 -21.09 7.69
N ALA A 341 21.41 -22.28 7.14
CA ALA A 341 21.91 -22.42 5.77
C ALA A 341 20.91 -21.90 4.72
N PHE A 342 19.62 -22.21 4.88
CA PHE A 342 18.56 -21.70 4.03
C PHE A 342 18.46 -20.16 4.12
N LEU A 343 18.48 -19.60 5.34
CA LEU A 343 18.46 -18.15 5.52
C LEU A 343 19.66 -17.46 4.87
N ARG A 344 20.85 -18.06 4.94
CA ARG A 344 22.05 -17.57 4.23
C ARG A 344 21.85 -17.60 2.72
N LEU A 345 21.29 -18.68 2.16
CA LEU A 345 21.02 -18.77 0.72
C LEU A 345 19.96 -17.77 0.28
N LEU A 346 18.92 -17.55 1.08
CA LEU A 346 17.89 -16.55 0.82
C LEU A 346 18.47 -15.12 0.88
N ALA A 347 19.36 -14.86 1.84
CA ALA A 347 20.12 -13.61 1.92
C ALA A 347 20.99 -13.42 0.67
N GLN A 348 21.66 -14.48 0.19
CA GLN A 348 22.46 -14.44 -1.02
C GLN A 348 21.60 -14.16 -2.27
N ALA A 349 20.43 -14.77 -2.39
CA ALA A 349 19.49 -14.48 -3.46
C ALA A 349 19.02 -13.01 -3.41
N ALA A 350 18.72 -12.49 -2.22
CA ALA A 350 18.28 -11.11 -2.02
C ALA A 350 19.35 -10.06 -2.40
N THR A 351 20.65 -10.42 -2.42
CA THR A 351 21.74 -9.53 -2.86
C THR A 351 22.07 -9.63 -4.35
N GLN A 352 21.47 -10.57 -5.09
CA GLN A 352 21.69 -10.71 -6.54
C GLN A 352 21.08 -9.55 -7.35
N SER A 353 19.85 -9.14 -7.00
CA SER A 353 19.18 -8.00 -7.65
C SER A 353 19.85 -6.71 -7.19
N ARG A 354 20.41 -5.90 -8.09
CA ARG A 354 21.13 -4.68 -7.70
C ARG A 354 20.28 -3.42 -7.92
N PRO A 355 20.42 -2.42 -7.03
CA PRO A 355 19.79 -1.13 -7.27
C PRO A 355 20.41 -0.49 -8.51
N ALA A 356 19.59 0.25 -9.27
CA ALA A 356 19.98 0.90 -10.52
C ALA A 356 20.84 2.16 -10.27
N LEU A 357 21.95 1.97 -9.55
CA LEU A 357 22.87 3.01 -9.11
C LEU A 357 24.30 2.55 -9.37
N GLY A 358 25.08 3.38 -10.05
CA GLY A 358 26.48 3.13 -10.38
C GLY A 358 27.42 3.35 -9.20
N ARG A 359 28.72 3.15 -9.44
CA ARG A 359 29.77 3.31 -8.41
C ARG A 359 29.94 4.76 -7.97
N PHE A 360 29.68 5.72 -8.86
CA PHE A 360 29.78 7.17 -8.60
C PHE A 360 28.43 7.81 -8.25
N GLY A 361 27.39 7.02 -7.94
CA GLY A 361 26.07 7.55 -7.57
C GLY A 361 25.19 8.02 -8.74
N ALA A 362 25.62 7.81 -9.99
CA ALA A 362 24.78 8.02 -11.17
C ALA A 362 23.72 6.90 -11.29
N LEU A 363 22.52 7.22 -11.79
CA LEU A 363 21.51 6.22 -12.10
C LEU A 363 21.98 5.37 -13.29
N VAL A 364 21.72 4.07 -13.23
CA VAL A 364 22.08 3.12 -14.30
C VAL A 364 20.81 2.71 -15.05
N THR A 365 20.72 3.08 -16.32
CA THR A 365 19.60 2.74 -17.19
C THR A 365 19.92 1.52 -18.06
N MET A 366 18.88 0.82 -18.48
CA MET A 366 18.96 -0.27 -19.45
C MET A 366 17.93 -0.04 -20.56
N ASP A 367 18.25 -0.50 -21.77
CA ASP A 367 17.30 -0.53 -22.87
C ASP A 367 16.39 -1.75 -22.75
N ALA A 368 15.09 -1.51 -22.92
CA ALA A 368 14.07 -2.55 -23.03
C ALA A 368 13.16 -2.26 -24.23
N PRO A 369 12.59 -3.28 -24.90
CA PRO A 369 11.63 -3.07 -25.98
C PRO A 369 10.47 -2.19 -25.51
N GLY A 370 10.29 -1.02 -26.11
CA GLY A 370 9.26 -0.04 -25.71
C GLY A 370 9.61 0.87 -24.52
N ALA A 371 10.80 0.70 -23.92
CA ALA A 371 11.32 1.56 -22.84
C ALA A 371 12.86 1.64 -22.89
N PRO A 372 13.45 2.29 -23.92
CA PRO A 372 14.88 2.58 -23.93
C PRO A 372 15.25 3.53 -22.78
N HIS A 373 16.52 3.53 -22.38
CA HIS A 373 17.04 4.40 -21.33
C HIS A 373 16.19 4.39 -20.04
N SER A 374 15.85 3.20 -19.53
CA SER A 374 14.90 3.06 -18.42
C SER A 374 15.46 2.34 -17.20
N VAL A 375 14.84 2.60 -16.05
CA VAL A 375 15.05 1.88 -14.79
C VAL A 375 13.79 1.11 -14.43
N ASN A 376 13.91 -0.20 -14.15
CA ASN A 376 12.80 -0.99 -13.62
C ASN A 376 12.70 -0.80 -12.10
N LEU A 377 11.69 -0.05 -11.66
CA LEU A 377 11.46 0.29 -10.26
C LEU A 377 11.01 -0.91 -9.40
N LYS A 378 10.42 -1.96 -10.01
CA LYS A 378 10.05 -3.20 -9.31
C LYS A 378 11.30 -4.03 -9.04
N ALA A 379 12.02 -4.40 -10.10
CA ALA A 379 13.17 -5.31 -10.03
C ALA A 379 14.41 -4.67 -9.40
N ASN A 380 14.74 -3.43 -9.77
CA ASN A 380 15.93 -2.72 -9.29
C ASN A 380 15.64 -1.77 -8.12
N GLY A 381 14.42 -1.81 -7.56
CA GLY A 381 14.00 -0.93 -6.49
C GLY A 381 13.23 -1.68 -5.41
N ALA A 382 11.90 -1.71 -5.53
CA ALA A 382 11.01 -2.25 -4.51
C ALA A 382 11.37 -3.67 -4.06
N ARG A 383 11.73 -4.56 -5.00
CA ARG A 383 12.12 -5.95 -4.72
C ARG A 383 13.29 -6.07 -3.73
N ILE A 384 14.24 -5.13 -3.76
CA ILE A 384 15.42 -5.15 -2.88
C ILE A 384 15.00 -5.00 -1.42
N PHE A 385 14.09 -4.05 -1.15
CA PHE A 385 13.53 -3.85 0.19
C PHE A 385 12.68 -5.04 0.62
N VAL A 386 11.84 -5.55 -0.28
CA VAL A 386 10.98 -6.72 -0.03
C VAL A 386 11.81 -7.95 0.37
N ASP A 387 12.81 -8.29 -0.43
CA ASP A 387 13.62 -9.51 -0.23
C ASP A 387 14.48 -9.40 1.03
N ALA A 388 15.12 -8.25 1.26
CA ALA A 388 15.90 -8.03 2.48
C ALA A 388 15.03 -8.03 3.75
N ALA A 389 13.90 -7.32 3.73
CA ALA A 389 12.97 -7.29 4.86
C ALA A 389 12.41 -8.68 5.17
N ARG A 390 12.13 -9.50 4.14
CA ARG A 390 11.71 -10.90 4.32
C ARG A 390 12.77 -11.72 5.05
N VAL A 391 14.02 -11.67 4.61
CA VAL A 391 15.12 -12.43 5.24
C VAL A 391 15.28 -12.02 6.71
N LEU A 392 15.30 -10.72 6.99
CA LEU A 392 15.43 -10.19 8.36
C LEU A 392 14.26 -10.61 9.26
N ALA A 393 13.03 -10.58 8.73
CA ALA A 393 11.84 -11.02 9.44
C ALA A 393 11.87 -12.52 9.74
N LEU A 394 12.25 -13.35 8.77
CA LEU A 394 12.34 -14.79 8.96
C LEU A 394 13.42 -15.17 9.96
N ALA A 395 14.59 -14.52 9.91
CA ALA A 395 15.69 -14.76 10.84
C ALA A 395 15.35 -14.38 12.29
N SER A 396 14.53 -13.34 12.49
CA SER A 396 14.03 -12.94 13.81
C SER A 396 12.78 -13.71 14.26
N GLY A 397 12.18 -14.53 13.39
CA GLY A 397 10.93 -15.24 13.66
C GLY A 397 9.70 -14.33 13.67
N ALA A 398 9.79 -13.15 13.08
CA ALA A 398 8.69 -12.22 12.89
C ALA A 398 7.63 -12.80 11.93
N ARG A 399 6.35 -12.49 12.17
CA ARG A 399 5.20 -13.08 11.46
C ARG A 399 4.62 -12.17 10.38
N GLN A 400 5.09 -10.93 10.33
CA GLN A 400 4.65 -9.89 9.40
C GLN A 400 5.00 -10.30 7.97
N THR A 401 4.07 -10.05 7.04
CA THR A 401 4.31 -10.23 5.60
C THR A 401 4.61 -8.91 4.90
N ASN A 402 3.96 -7.82 5.31
CA ASN A 402 4.19 -6.48 4.76
C ASN A 402 5.64 -6.01 4.97
N THR A 403 6.27 -5.46 3.94
CA THR A 403 7.68 -5.03 3.91
C THR A 403 7.95 -3.93 4.93
N ALA A 404 7.10 -2.90 4.99
CA ALA A 404 7.26 -1.81 5.96
C ALA A 404 7.09 -2.34 7.39
N ASP A 405 6.12 -3.20 7.63
CA ASP A 405 5.93 -3.81 8.96
C ASP A 405 7.07 -4.74 9.36
N ARG A 406 7.66 -5.49 8.41
CA ARG A 406 8.88 -6.28 8.63
C ARG A 406 10.06 -5.39 9.02
N LEU A 407 10.25 -4.27 8.32
CA LEU A 407 11.29 -3.28 8.64
C LEU A 407 11.04 -2.58 9.99
N ARG A 408 9.77 -2.33 10.36
CA ARG A 408 9.39 -1.79 11.68
C ARG A 408 9.66 -2.78 12.81
N ALA A 409 9.34 -4.05 12.58
CA ALA A 409 9.44 -5.13 13.56
C ALA A 409 10.88 -5.55 13.85
N PHE A 410 11.82 -5.30 12.93
CA PHE A 410 13.24 -5.54 13.21
C PHE A 410 13.76 -4.52 14.23
N GLY A 411 14.23 -5.03 15.38
CA GLY A 411 14.84 -4.21 16.43
C GLY A 411 16.21 -3.67 16.02
N GLU A 412 16.62 -2.55 16.62
CA GLU A 412 17.98 -2.01 16.42
C GLU A 412 19.01 -3.06 16.90
N PRO A 413 19.99 -3.47 16.07
CA PRO A 413 21.24 -3.97 16.61
C PRO A 413 21.79 -2.91 17.57
N ARG A 414 22.37 -3.31 18.71
CA ARG A 414 22.92 -2.37 19.71
C ARG A 414 23.72 -1.24 19.01
N GLY A 415 23.21 0.00 19.08
CA GLY A 415 23.95 1.21 18.69
C GLY A 415 23.53 1.97 17.42
N GLN A 416 22.40 1.66 16.75
CA GLN A 416 21.92 2.48 15.62
C GLN A 416 20.84 3.52 16.00
N PRO A 417 20.83 4.71 15.38
CA PRO A 417 19.79 5.72 15.58
C PRO A 417 18.47 5.34 14.88
N PRO A 418 17.30 5.58 15.51
CA PRO A 418 15.96 5.35 14.94
C PRO A 418 15.71 5.95 13.55
N ALA A 419 16.48 6.98 13.18
CA ALA A 419 16.38 7.68 11.89
C ALA A 419 16.68 6.79 10.67
N GLN A 420 17.47 5.71 10.81
CA GLN A 420 17.82 4.85 9.67
C GLN A 420 16.66 3.96 9.19
N ARG A 421 15.78 3.50 10.10
CA ARG A 421 14.60 2.68 9.73
C ARG A 421 13.53 3.48 9.00
N GLY A 422 13.22 4.68 9.50
CA GLY A 422 12.30 5.59 8.82
C GLY A 422 12.74 5.86 7.38
N ALA A 423 14.03 6.13 7.18
CA ALA A 423 14.60 6.36 5.85
C ALA A 423 14.44 5.15 4.90
N LEU A 424 14.59 3.91 5.38
CA LEU A 424 14.37 2.71 4.55
C LEU A 424 12.91 2.57 4.11
N ILE A 425 11.97 2.83 5.03
CA ILE A 425 10.54 2.78 4.76
C ILE A 425 10.14 3.89 3.79
N ASP A 426 10.63 5.12 4.02
CA ASP A 426 10.40 6.26 3.14
C ASP A 426 10.97 6.02 1.73
N ALA A 427 12.16 5.42 1.64
CA ALA A 427 12.78 5.03 0.36
C ALA A 427 11.95 3.98 -0.39
N PHE A 428 11.48 2.95 0.31
CA PHE A 428 10.59 1.93 -0.25
C PHE A 428 9.31 2.58 -0.79
N TYR A 429 8.63 3.40 0.01
CA TYR A 429 7.40 4.04 -0.41
C TYR A 429 7.60 5.13 -1.46
N PHE A 430 8.75 5.81 -1.51
CA PHE A 430 9.08 6.71 -2.61
C PHE A 430 9.12 5.97 -3.95
N ILE A 431 9.77 4.81 -3.99
CA ILE A 431 9.80 3.94 -5.19
C ILE A 431 8.39 3.44 -5.53
N GLN A 432 7.62 2.99 -4.54
CA GLN A 432 6.21 2.59 -4.75
C GLN A 432 5.37 3.76 -5.31
N GLY A 433 5.57 4.98 -4.83
CA GLY A 433 4.89 6.18 -5.32
C GLY A 433 5.21 6.49 -6.79
N LEU A 434 6.47 6.34 -7.21
CA LEU A 434 6.85 6.44 -8.62
C LEU A 434 6.18 5.36 -9.47
N ARG A 435 6.13 4.11 -8.98
CA ARG A 435 5.43 3.00 -9.66
C ARG A 435 3.94 3.29 -9.81
N LEU A 436 3.27 3.70 -8.73
CA LEU A 436 1.84 4.04 -8.73
C LEU A 436 1.53 5.17 -9.70
N ARG A 437 2.33 6.25 -9.72
CA ARG A 437 2.17 7.34 -10.70
C ARG A 437 2.34 6.89 -12.13
N LYS A 438 3.38 6.09 -12.40
CA LYS A 438 3.66 5.56 -13.74
C LYS A 438 2.52 4.67 -14.24
N GLN A 439 2.08 3.72 -13.40
CA GLN A 439 1.00 2.80 -13.73
C GLN A 439 -0.34 3.53 -13.83
N ALA A 440 -0.62 4.46 -12.92
CA ALA A 440 -1.81 5.29 -13.02
C ALA A 440 -1.80 6.13 -14.31
N ALA A 441 -0.68 6.52 -14.90
CA ALA A 441 -0.68 7.24 -16.17
C ALA A 441 -0.94 6.34 -17.40
N GLN A 442 -0.93 5.01 -17.25
CA GLN A 442 -1.05 4.06 -18.36
C GLN A 442 -2.48 3.50 -18.47
N PRO A 443 -3.17 3.67 -19.61
CA PRO A 443 -4.51 3.13 -19.82
C PRO A 443 -4.59 1.61 -19.61
N GLU A 444 -3.55 0.88 -20.00
CA GLU A 444 -3.50 -0.59 -19.91
C GLU A 444 -3.48 -1.06 -18.45
N ALA A 445 -2.67 -0.40 -17.61
CA ALA A 445 -2.63 -0.67 -16.18
C ALA A 445 -3.95 -0.27 -15.48
N ARG A 446 -4.64 0.79 -15.93
CA ARG A 446 -5.98 1.15 -15.45
C ARG A 446 -7.04 0.13 -15.87
N ALA A 447 -6.90 -0.47 -17.06
CA ALA A 447 -7.85 -1.46 -17.57
C ALA A 447 -7.72 -2.82 -16.87
N GLY A 448 -6.54 -3.18 -16.34
CA GLY A 448 -6.29 -4.47 -15.69
C GLY A 448 -6.09 -5.62 -16.69
N GLY A 449 -5.61 -5.34 -17.90
CA GLY A 449 -5.44 -6.34 -18.95
C GLY A 449 -3.98 -6.67 -19.26
N ARG A 450 -3.78 -7.67 -20.14
CA ARG A 450 -2.48 -8.14 -20.68
C ARG A 450 -1.73 -7.11 -21.56
N GLY A 451 -2.05 -5.81 -21.42
CA GLY A 451 -1.52 -4.74 -22.27
C GLY A 451 -0.28 -4.09 -21.67
N ALA A 452 0.81 -4.10 -22.43
CA ALA A 452 2.19 -3.74 -22.04
C ALA A 452 2.70 -4.60 -20.87
N GLY A 453 3.53 -5.60 -21.20
CA GLY A 453 4.06 -6.58 -20.24
C GLY A 453 4.53 -5.92 -18.94
N GLU A 454 4.29 -6.59 -17.81
CA GLU A 454 4.49 -6.06 -16.46
C GLU A 454 5.78 -5.22 -16.31
N ASP A 455 6.85 -5.65 -16.99
CA ASP A 455 8.12 -4.95 -17.10
C ASP A 455 8.00 -3.47 -17.54
N LEU A 456 7.24 -3.18 -18.61
CA LEU A 456 7.03 -1.80 -19.12
C LEU A 456 6.32 -0.90 -18.12
N THR A 457 5.35 -1.45 -17.38
CA THR A 457 4.57 -0.68 -16.38
C THR A 457 5.40 -0.30 -15.15
N ASN A 458 6.53 -0.98 -14.95
CA ASN A 458 7.47 -0.72 -13.85
C ASN A 458 8.72 0.05 -14.28
N ARG A 459 8.84 0.38 -15.57
CA ARG A 459 9.98 1.12 -16.12
C ARG A 459 9.71 2.62 -16.22
N ILE A 460 10.67 3.40 -15.75
CA ILE A 460 10.67 4.86 -15.93
C ILE A 460 11.97 5.30 -16.61
N ASP A 461 11.87 6.34 -17.41
CA ASP A 461 13.00 7.12 -17.88
C ASP A 461 13.37 8.13 -16.78
N PRO A 462 14.53 8.01 -16.11
CA PRO A 462 14.89 8.86 -14.98
C PRO A 462 15.09 10.33 -15.38
N ASP A 463 15.38 10.63 -16.65
CA ASP A 463 15.59 12.00 -17.12
C ASP A 463 14.29 12.79 -17.22
N ARG A 464 13.14 12.09 -17.22
CA ARG A 464 11.81 12.72 -17.15
C ARG A 464 11.39 13.11 -15.73
N LEU A 465 12.14 12.67 -14.71
CA LEU A 465 11.92 13.10 -13.34
C LEU A 465 12.56 14.48 -13.12
N ASN A 466 11.96 15.29 -12.25
CA ASN A 466 12.60 16.56 -11.87
C ASN A 466 13.86 16.32 -11.01
N ALA A 467 14.72 17.33 -10.87
CA ALA A 467 16.00 17.20 -10.17
C ALA A 467 15.87 16.72 -8.71
N PHE A 468 14.80 17.13 -8.02
CA PHE A 468 14.51 16.68 -6.66
C PHE A 468 14.15 15.19 -6.63
N GLU A 469 13.23 14.75 -7.49
CA GLU A 469 12.83 13.35 -7.61
C GLU A 469 13.99 12.43 -8.02
N GLN A 470 14.85 12.87 -8.95
CA GLN A 470 16.07 12.14 -9.30
C GLN A 470 17.00 11.99 -8.10
N SER A 471 17.13 13.03 -7.27
CA SER A 471 17.96 13.00 -6.07
C SER A 471 17.39 12.05 -5.02
N CYS A 472 16.08 12.10 -4.78
CA CYS A 472 15.38 11.15 -3.92
C CYS A 472 15.49 9.71 -4.43
N LEU A 473 15.42 9.48 -5.75
CA LEU A 473 15.57 8.14 -6.33
C LEU A 473 16.99 7.59 -6.13
N LYS A 474 18.01 8.42 -6.36
CA LYS A 474 19.42 8.06 -6.08
C LYS A 474 19.61 7.71 -4.62
N GLU A 475 19.03 8.50 -3.72
CA GLU A 475 19.09 8.27 -2.28
C GLU A 475 18.38 6.98 -1.86
N ALA A 476 17.19 6.72 -2.41
CA ALA A 476 16.46 5.48 -2.18
C ALA A 476 17.27 4.25 -2.63
N PHE A 477 17.94 4.32 -3.79
CA PHE A 477 18.84 3.27 -4.26
C PHE A 477 20.12 3.13 -3.44
N ARG A 478 20.64 4.23 -2.88
CA ARG A 478 21.77 4.19 -1.95
C ARG A 478 21.38 3.45 -0.67
N LEU A 479 20.20 3.74 -0.12
CA LEU A 479 19.65 3.05 1.06
C LEU A 479 19.35 1.58 0.77
N ALA A 480 18.83 1.24 -0.41
CA ALA A 480 18.65 -0.14 -0.85
C ALA A 480 19.98 -0.90 -0.89
N ARG A 481 21.05 -0.27 -1.42
CA ARG A 481 22.40 -0.86 -1.43
C ARG A 481 22.92 -1.08 -0.01
N GLN A 482 22.77 -0.11 0.88
CA GLN A 482 23.19 -0.24 2.28
C GLN A 482 22.45 -1.35 3.01
N LEU A 483 21.16 -1.53 2.73
CA LEU A 483 20.38 -2.64 3.27
C LEU A 483 20.92 -3.99 2.79
N GLN A 484 21.32 -4.11 1.52
CA GLN A 484 21.95 -5.33 1.00
C GLN A 484 23.36 -5.57 1.56
N GLU A 485 24.18 -4.52 1.70
CA GLU A 485 25.50 -4.60 2.32
C GLU A 485 25.37 -5.07 3.78
N ARG A 486 24.38 -4.55 4.50
CA ARG A 486 24.07 -5.00 5.85
C ARG A 486 23.65 -6.46 5.87
N LEU A 487 22.75 -6.86 4.98
CA LEU A 487 22.31 -8.23 4.84
C LEU A 487 23.49 -9.18 4.55
N ALA A 488 24.41 -8.77 3.68
CA ALA A 488 25.62 -9.54 3.39
C ALA A 488 26.54 -9.70 4.61
N LEU A 489 26.68 -8.65 5.43
CA LEU A 489 27.45 -8.71 6.67
C LEU A 489 26.80 -9.65 7.70
N ASP A 490 25.48 -9.50 7.94
CA ASP A 490 24.74 -10.28 8.94
C ASP A 490 24.72 -11.79 8.62
N PHE A 491 24.79 -12.15 7.34
CA PHE A 491 24.78 -13.55 6.87
C PHE A 491 26.13 -14.07 6.34
N HIS A 492 27.21 -13.28 6.51
CA HIS A 492 28.59 -13.62 6.12
C HIS A 492 28.73 -14.05 4.65
N LEU A 493 28.15 -13.27 3.73
CA LEU A 493 28.11 -13.55 2.28
C LEU A 493 29.37 -13.15 1.52
#